data_AF-A0AAJ4N157-F1
#
_entry.id   AF-A0AAJ4N157-F1
#
_cell.length_a   1.000
_cell.length_b   1.000
_cell.length_c   1.000
_cell.angle_alpha   90.00
_cell.angle_beta   90.00
_cell.angle_gamma   90.00
#
_symmetry.space_group_name_H-M   'P 1'
#
loop_
_entity.id
_entity.type
_entity.pdbx_description
1 polymer ?
#
loop_
_entity_poly.entity_id
_entity_poly.type
_entity_poly.pdbx_seq_one_letter_code
_entity_poly.pdbx_strand_id
1 'polypeptide(L)'
;MNIVELISRLEEATAPDRWLDVDIHVALGFAPNAETYGPYLRRKVLLPAARYYTMSLEEAWDLATQVFPGWTVSVQQAVKWMRHGIDAPLFMATVFPDDIKQSLHEKLLTDGDVVEMHRCAPIALVLAVLRAKHREAQDGNR
;
A
#
# COMPACT_ATOMS: atom_id res chain seq x y z
N MET A 1 13.35 6.94 -6.45
CA MET A 1 12.99 6.41 -5.12
C MET A 1 12.60 4.96 -5.32
N ASN A 2 13.23 4.05 -4.58
CA ASN A 2 12.91 2.63 -4.68
C ASN A 2 11.74 2.26 -3.73
N ILE A 3 11.22 1.03 -3.85
CA ILE A 3 10.06 0.58 -3.07
C ILE A 3 10.32 0.53 -1.56
N VAL A 4 11.57 0.24 -1.14
CA VAL A 4 11.97 0.18 0.28
C VAL A 4 11.96 1.58 0.90
N GLU A 5 12.55 2.56 0.21
CA GLU A 5 12.52 3.97 0.63
C GLU A 5 11.09 4.52 0.73
N LEU A 6 10.21 4.12 -0.20
CA LEU A 6 8.80 4.49 -0.18
C LEU A 6 8.07 3.94 1.05
N ILE A 7 8.28 2.67 1.38
CA ILE A 7 7.70 2.04 2.56
C ILE A 7 8.11 2.80 3.81
N SER A 8 9.42 3.01 4.03
CA SER A 8 9.90 3.73 5.23
C SER A 8 9.32 5.13 5.36
N ARG A 9 9.19 5.87 4.25
CA ARG A 9 8.58 7.22 4.30
C ARG A 9 7.08 7.19 4.60
N LEU A 10 6.36 6.18 4.12
CA LEU A 10 4.94 6.03 4.38
C LEU A 10 4.65 5.57 5.82
N GLU A 11 5.53 4.78 6.42
CA GLU A 11 5.43 4.39 7.85
C GLU A 11 5.58 5.58 8.79
N GLU A 12 6.44 6.53 8.43
CA GLU A 12 6.64 7.78 9.18
C GLU A 12 5.57 8.84 8.88
N ALA A 13 4.77 8.65 7.83
CA ALA A 13 3.81 9.64 7.35
C ALA A 13 2.60 9.73 8.28
N THR A 14 2.46 10.85 8.99
CA THR A 14 1.29 11.10 9.84
C THR A 14 0.06 11.60 9.07
N ALA A 15 0.22 11.95 7.79
CA ALA A 15 -0.84 12.47 6.92
C ALA A 15 -0.61 12.06 5.46
N PRO A 16 -1.66 12.08 4.62
CA PRO A 16 -1.54 11.85 3.19
C PRO A 16 -0.57 12.82 2.49
N ASP A 17 0.20 12.33 1.52
CA ASP A 17 1.11 13.14 0.71
C ASP A 17 1.01 12.77 -0.77
N ARG A 18 0.36 13.65 -1.53
CA ARG A 18 0.17 13.49 -2.99
C ARG A 18 1.49 13.37 -3.77
N TRP A 19 2.61 13.84 -3.22
CA TRP A 19 3.90 13.70 -3.88
C TRP A 19 4.43 12.27 -3.79
N LEU A 20 4.06 11.53 -2.74
CA LEU A 20 4.34 10.11 -2.63
C LEU A 20 3.51 9.31 -3.65
N ASP A 21 2.29 9.76 -3.99
CA ASP A 21 1.44 9.06 -4.97
C ASP A 21 2.12 8.91 -6.34
N VAL A 22 2.88 9.92 -6.79
CA VAL A 22 3.68 9.83 -8.03
C VAL A 22 4.82 8.81 -7.88
N ASP A 23 5.45 8.77 -6.71
CA ASP A 23 6.53 7.82 -6.44
C ASP A 23 5.99 6.38 -6.36
N ILE A 24 4.84 6.17 -5.73
CA ILE A 24 4.09 4.91 -5.68
C ILE A 24 3.70 4.45 -7.10
N HIS A 25 3.12 5.35 -7.90
CA HIS A 25 2.69 5.05 -9.27
C HIS A 25 3.83 4.49 -10.13
N VAL A 26 5.02 5.09 -10.00
CA VAL A 26 6.22 4.65 -10.71
C VAL A 26 6.78 3.35 -10.14
N ALA A 27 6.85 3.23 -8.81
CA ALA A 27 7.38 2.03 -8.15
C ALA A 27 6.55 0.77 -8.47
N LEU A 28 5.26 0.92 -8.72
CA LEU A 28 4.35 -0.15 -9.12
C LEU A 28 4.33 -0.42 -10.63
N GLY A 29 5.13 0.31 -11.41
CA GLY A 29 5.34 0.06 -12.84
C GLY A 29 4.31 0.70 -13.79
N PHE A 30 3.44 1.60 -13.31
CA PHE A 30 2.42 2.25 -14.15
C PHE A 30 2.96 3.33 -15.08
N ALA A 31 4.20 3.78 -14.86
CA ALA A 31 4.86 4.78 -15.68
C ALA A 31 6.22 4.24 -16.18
N PRO A 32 6.23 3.39 -17.23
CA PRO A 32 7.46 2.95 -17.85
C PRO A 32 8.22 4.16 -18.41
N ASN A 33 9.55 4.14 -18.30
CA ASN A 33 10.46 5.24 -18.68
C ASN A 33 10.42 6.47 -17.76
N ALA A 34 9.83 6.38 -16.56
CA ALA A 34 9.80 7.50 -15.63
C ALA A 34 11.20 8.02 -15.24
N GLU A 35 12.21 7.16 -15.31
CA GLU A 35 13.63 7.47 -15.09
C GLU A 35 14.22 8.44 -16.12
N THR A 36 13.61 8.54 -17.30
CA THR A 36 14.01 9.51 -18.34
C THR A 36 13.60 10.94 -17.98
N TYR A 37 12.64 11.09 -17.07
CA TYR A 37 12.21 12.39 -16.57
C TYR A 37 13.04 12.78 -15.34
N GLY A 38 13.64 13.98 -15.38
CA GLY A 38 14.22 14.58 -14.18
C GLY A 38 13.18 14.77 -13.07
N PRO A 39 13.56 14.85 -11.77
CA PRO A 39 12.62 14.78 -10.64
C PRO A 39 11.44 15.77 -10.71
N TYR A 40 11.70 16.99 -11.17
CA TYR A 40 10.66 18.01 -11.35
C TYR A 40 9.71 17.68 -12.51
N LEU A 41 10.26 17.32 -13.68
CA LEU A 41 9.49 16.97 -14.86
C LEU A 41 8.65 15.71 -14.63
N ARG A 42 9.23 14.72 -13.96
CA ARG A 42 8.55 13.48 -13.56
C ARG A 42 7.26 13.78 -12.82
N ARG A 43 7.32 14.64 -11.80
CA ARG A 43 6.13 15.04 -11.04
C ARG A 43 5.14 15.81 -11.91
N LYS A 44 5.59 16.78 -12.69
CA LYS A 44 4.69 17.58 -13.54
C LYS A 44 3.94 16.73 -14.58
N VAL A 45 4.62 15.76 -15.19
CA VAL A 45 4.07 14.89 -16.25
C VAL A 45 3.16 13.81 -15.66
N LEU A 46 3.54 13.24 -14.51
CA LEU A 46 2.84 12.09 -13.94
C LEU A 46 1.73 12.48 -12.97
N LEU A 47 1.75 13.66 -12.34
CA LEU A 47 0.70 14.07 -11.39
C LEU A 47 -0.73 13.99 -11.96
N PRO A 48 -1.00 14.32 -13.23
CA PRO A 48 -2.35 14.16 -13.80
C PRO A 48 -2.80 12.71 -13.96
N ALA A 49 -1.85 11.77 -14.10
CA ALA A 49 -2.12 10.34 -14.29
C ALA A 49 -2.06 9.56 -12.97
N ALA A 50 -1.21 9.99 -12.04
CA ALA A 50 -1.14 9.47 -10.69
C ALA A 50 -2.43 9.83 -9.95
N ARG A 51 -3.15 8.81 -9.48
CA ARG A 51 -4.34 9.03 -8.66
C ARG A 51 -3.95 9.25 -7.20
N TYR A 52 -4.89 9.70 -6.38
CA TYR A 52 -4.64 10.11 -4.99
C TYR A 52 -4.64 8.94 -4.00
N TYR A 53 -3.75 7.96 -4.20
CA TYR A 53 -3.73 6.70 -3.45
C TYR A 53 -3.61 6.90 -1.93
N THR A 54 -2.78 7.82 -1.47
CA THR A 54 -2.60 8.08 -0.04
C THR A 54 -3.74 8.91 0.56
N MET A 55 -4.58 9.55 -0.27
CA MET A 55 -5.66 10.43 0.19
C MET A 55 -7.05 9.80 0.13
N SER A 56 -7.28 8.88 -0.82
CA SER A 56 -8.58 8.24 -1.05
C SER A 56 -8.48 6.74 -0.88
N LEU A 57 -9.30 6.19 0.02
CA LEU A 57 -9.38 4.74 0.21
C LEU A 57 -9.88 4.03 -1.05
N GLU A 58 -10.80 4.64 -1.79
CA GLU A 58 -11.30 4.12 -3.06
C GLU A 58 -10.17 4.00 -4.09
N GLU A 59 -9.34 5.04 -4.22
CA GLU A 59 -8.20 5.04 -5.14
C GLU A 59 -7.11 4.05 -4.71
N ALA A 60 -6.88 3.90 -3.40
CA ALA A 60 -5.98 2.88 -2.88
C ALA A 60 -6.51 1.46 -3.14
N TRP A 61 -7.83 1.27 -3.13
CA TRP A 61 -8.46 -0.01 -3.44
C TRP A 61 -8.38 -0.34 -4.92
N ASP A 62 -8.68 0.62 -5.79
CA ASP A 62 -8.48 0.52 -7.23
C ASP A 62 -7.02 0.17 -7.55
N LEU A 63 -6.07 0.83 -6.88
CA LEU A 63 -4.65 0.50 -7.00
C LEU A 63 -4.36 -0.95 -6.63
N ALA A 64 -4.85 -1.41 -5.47
CA ALA A 64 -4.59 -2.77 -4.99
C ALA A 64 -5.14 -3.83 -5.97
N THR A 65 -6.36 -3.64 -6.45
CA THR A 65 -7.01 -4.55 -7.41
C THR A 65 -6.35 -4.52 -8.79
N GLN A 66 -5.81 -3.37 -9.22
CA GLN A 66 -5.08 -3.25 -10.47
C GLN A 66 -3.71 -3.91 -10.42
N VAL A 67 -2.98 -3.76 -9.31
CA VAL A 67 -1.65 -4.39 -9.12
C VAL A 67 -1.78 -5.90 -8.94
N PHE A 68 -2.79 -6.34 -8.19
CA PHE A 68 -3.01 -7.74 -7.83
C PHE A 68 -4.40 -8.22 -8.26
N PRO A 69 -4.60 -8.46 -9.57
CA PRO A 69 -5.89 -8.91 -10.07
C PRO A 69 -6.22 -10.31 -9.52
N GLY A 70 -7.41 -10.44 -8.93
CA GLY A 70 -7.89 -11.70 -8.35
C GLY A 70 -7.39 -11.98 -6.93
N TRP A 71 -6.57 -11.10 -6.35
CA TRP A 71 -6.18 -11.20 -4.95
C TRP A 71 -7.26 -10.62 -4.05
N THR A 72 -7.39 -11.17 -2.85
CA THR A 72 -8.27 -10.59 -1.84
C THR A 72 -7.58 -9.42 -1.17
N VAL A 73 -8.30 -8.29 -1.10
CA VAL A 73 -7.90 -7.08 -0.43
C VAL A 73 -8.91 -6.80 0.68
N SER A 74 -8.43 -6.49 1.88
CA SER A 74 -9.30 -6.09 2.99
C SER A 74 -8.73 -4.91 3.75
N VAL A 75 -9.60 -4.03 4.23
CA VAL A 75 -9.24 -2.96 5.16
C VAL A 75 -10.25 -2.97 6.28
N GLN A 76 -9.77 -3.10 7.52
CA GLN A 76 -10.60 -3.17 8.71
C GLN A 76 -10.11 -2.16 9.74
N GLN A 77 -11.03 -1.53 10.45
CA GLN A 77 -10.66 -0.74 11.62
C GLN A 77 -10.24 -1.69 12.74
N ALA A 78 -8.95 -1.71 13.07
CA ALA A 78 -8.41 -2.44 14.19
C ALA A 78 -8.65 -1.63 15.47
N VAL A 79 -9.60 -2.07 16.28
CA VAL A 79 -9.73 -1.55 17.65
C VAL A 79 -8.59 -2.16 18.45
N LYS A 80 -7.54 -1.38 18.72
CA LYS A 80 -6.46 -1.82 19.59
C LYS A 80 -7.00 -1.87 21.02
N TRP A 81 -7.32 -3.06 21.53
CA TRP A 81 -7.63 -3.26 22.94
C TRP A 81 -6.33 -3.16 23.75
N MET A 82 -5.87 -1.95 24.05
CA MET A 82 -4.79 -1.73 25.04
C MET A 82 -5.38 -1.27 26.37
N ARG A 83 -4.87 -1.85 27.46
CA ARG A 83 -5.34 -1.64 28.84
C ARG A 83 -5.29 -0.18 29.33
N HIS A 84 -4.65 0.74 28.62
CA HIS A 84 -4.50 2.14 29.03
C HIS A 84 -4.52 3.09 27.83
N GLY A 85 -5.63 3.82 27.66
CA GLY A 85 -5.74 4.97 26.75
C GLY A 85 -6.38 4.66 25.39
N ILE A 86 -7.35 5.51 25.00
CA ILE A 86 -7.93 5.52 23.65
C ILE A 86 -6.88 6.17 22.73
N ASP A 87 -6.07 5.34 22.07
CA ASP A 87 -5.24 5.81 20.96
C ASP A 87 -6.11 5.95 19.70
N ALA A 88 -5.68 6.81 18.77
CA ALA A 88 -6.36 7.07 17.51
C ALA A 88 -6.73 5.77 16.75
N PRO A 89 -7.81 5.76 15.95
CA PRO A 89 -8.24 4.55 15.23
C PRO A 89 -7.08 4.03 14.35
N LEU A 90 -6.76 2.74 14.52
CA LEU A 90 -5.83 2.04 13.65
C LEU A 90 -6.61 1.29 12.58
N PHE A 91 -6.07 1.25 11.38
CA PHE A 91 -6.60 0.50 10.26
C PHE A 91 -5.60 -0.60 9.93
N MET A 92 -6.12 -1.81 9.79
CA MET A 92 -5.37 -2.96 9.33
C MET A 92 -5.77 -3.22 7.88
N ALA A 93 -4.79 -3.22 6.98
CA ALA A 93 -4.97 -3.57 5.59
C ALA A 93 -4.28 -4.91 5.29
N THR A 94 -4.93 -5.75 4.50
CA THR A 94 -4.38 -7.03 4.06
C THR A 94 -4.54 -7.22 2.55
N VAL A 95 -3.53 -7.81 1.93
CA VAL A 95 -3.49 -8.15 0.49
C VAL A 95 -2.91 -9.56 0.34
N PHE A 96 -3.67 -10.50 -0.24
CA PHE A 96 -3.26 -11.91 -0.35
C PHE A 96 -3.82 -12.62 -1.60
N PRO A 97 -3.09 -13.62 -2.17
CA PRO A 97 -3.38 -14.22 -3.48
C PRO A 97 -4.63 -15.10 -3.56
N ASP A 98 -5.21 -15.50 -2.43
CA ASP A 98 -6.33 -16.45 -2.40
C ASP A 98 -7.69 -15.73 -2.24
N ASP A 99 -8.75 -16.25 -2.88
CA ASP A 99 -10.15 -15.87 -2.64
C ASP A 99 -10.69 -16.66 -1.42
N ILE A 100 -10.63 -16.07 -0.22
CA ILE A 100 -10.85 -16.83 1.04
C ILE A 100 -12.16 -16.46 1.73
N LYS A 101 -13.03 -17.48 1.88
CA LYS A 101 -14.25 -17.48 2.69
C LYS A 101 -14.03 -17.77 4.20
N GLN A 102 -12.80 -17.93 4.65
CA GLN A 102 -12.43 -18.18 6.05
C GLN A 102 -12.04 -16.88 6.78
N SER A 103 -12.23 -16.86 8.10
CA SER A 103 -12.12 -15.65 8.90
C SER A 103 -10.69 -15.09 8.93
N LEU A 104 -10.53 -13.76 8.81
CA LEU A 104 -9.24 -13.05 8.84
C LEU A 104 -8.37 -13.41 10.07
N HIS A 105 -8.99 -13.87 11.15
CA HIS A 105 -8.34 -14.27 12.40
C HIS A 105 -7.53 -15.57 12.27
N GLU A 106 -7.91 -16.49 11.38
CA GLU A 106 -7.27 -17.81 11.24
C GLU A 106 -6.00 -17.78 10.39
N LYS A 107 -5.81 -16.74 9.56
CA LYS A 107 -4.68 -16.64 8.60
C LYS A 107 -3.58 -15.64 8.92
N LEU A 108 -3.66 -14.88 10.02
CA LEU A 108 -2.54 -14.00 10.47
C LEU A 108 -1.21 -14.73 10.76
N LEU A 109 -1.14 -16.03 10.48
CA LEU A 109 -0.05 -16.96 10.77
C LEU A 109 0.51 -17.66 9.51
N THR A 110 0.05 -17.35 8.29
CA THR A 110 0.55 -18.03 7.07
C THR A 110 1.60 -17.25 6.28
N ASP A 111 2.62 -17.97 5.80
CA ASP A 111 3.68 -17.47 4.93
C ASP A 111 3.09 -17.03 3.57
N GLY A 112 2.83 -15.73 3.42
CA GLY A 112 2.36 -15.16 2.15
C GLY A 112 1.57 -13.86 2.34
N ASP A 113 0.93 -13.72 3.50
CA ASP A 113 0.04 -12.60 3.77
C ASP A 113 0.84 -11.35 4.16
N VAL A 114 0.45 -10.20 3.58
CA VAL A 114 0.97 -8.89 4.00
C VAL A 114 -0.11 -8.19 4.79
N VAL A 115 0.21 -7.87 6.05
CA VAL A 115 -0.70 -7.23 7.01
C VAL A 115 -0.03 -5.96 7.49
N GLU A 116 -0.61 -4.81 7.15
CA GLU A 116 -0.09 -3.50 7.53
C GLU A 116 -1.07 -2.77 8.43
N MET A 117 -0.55 -2.11 9.46
CA MET A 117 -1.34 -1.30 10.36
C MET A 117 -0.91 0.16 10.28
N HIS A 118 -1.86 1.05 10.04
CA HIS A 118 -1.59 2.49 10.02
C HIS A 118 -2.76 3.30 10.58
N ARG A 119 -2.49 4.53 11.04
CA ARG A 119 -3.53 5.46 11.55
C ARG A 119 -4.44 6.01 10.44
N CYS A 120 -4.05 5.81 9.19
CA CYS A 120 -4.77 6.29 8.00
C CYS A 120 -5.02 5.09 7.08
N ALA A 121 -6.30 4.79 6.84
CA ALA A 121 -6.74 3.65 6.04
C ALA A 121 -6.11 3.56 4.63
N PRO A 122 -6.10 4.63 3.80
CA PRO A 122 -5.45 4.56 2.49
C PRO A 122 -3.96 4.29 2.58
N ILE A 123 -3.25 4.88 3.56
CA ILE A 123 -1.82 4.62 3.76
C ILE A 123 -1.57 3.17 4.18
N ALA A 124 -2.40 2.59 5.08
CA ALA A 124 -2.30 1.18 5.45
C ALA A 124 -2.39 0.28 4.22
N LEU A 125 -3.36 0.56 3.34
CA LEU A 125 -3.56 -0.22 2.13
C LEU A 125 -2.42 -0.07 1.12
N VAL A 126 -1.94 1.15 0.90
CA VAL A 126 -0.78 1.40 0.04
C VAL A 126 0.47 0.70 0.57
N LEU A 127 0.72 0.72 1.88
CA LEU A 127 1.83 -0.02 2.50
C LEU A 127 1.70 -1.52 2.23
N ALA A 128 0.50 -2.09 2.39
CA ALA A 128 0.27 -3.51 2.15
C ALA A 128 0.54 -3.88 0.67
N VAL A 129 0.09 -3.04 -0.27
CA VAL A 129 0.34 -3.22 -1.71
C VAL A 129 1.84 -3.17 -2.02
N LEU A 130 2.56 -2.16 -1.51
CA LEU A 130 4.00 -2.00 -1.77
C LEU A 130 4.81 -3.16 -1.21
N ARG A 131 4.49 -3.62 0.00
CA ARG A 131 5.18 -4.78 0.61
C ARG A 131 4.85 -6.08 -0.09
N ALA A 132 3.59 -6.29 -0.49
CA ALA A 132 3.22 -7.44 -1.32
C ALA A 132 4.01 -7.43 -2.64
N LYS A 133 4.14 -6.26 -3.28
CA LYS A 133 4.87 -6.13 -4.54
C LYS A 133 6.37 -6.33 -4.37
N HIS A 134 6.93 -5.83 -3.27
CA HIS A 134 8.34 -6.03 -2.95
C HIS A 134 8.66 -7.52 -2.73
N ARG A 135 7.77 -8.24 -2.05
CA ARG A 135 7.91 -9.69 -1.82
C ARG A 135 7.80 -10.49 -3.11
N GLU A 136 6.81 -10.20 -3.96
CA GLU A 136 6.67 -10.84 -5.28
C GLU A 136 7.97 -10.74 -6.11
N ALA A 137 8.61 -9.56 -6.09
CA ALA A 137 9.88 -9.34 -6.78
C ALA A 137 11.07 -10.10 -6.17
N GLN A 138 11.02 -10.43 -4.87
CA GLN A 138 12.05 -11.25 -4.20
C GLN A 138 11.85 -12.74 -4.47
N ASP A 139 10.60 -13.22 -4.45
CA ASP A 139 10.27 -14.63 -4.67
C ASP A 139 10.51 -15.07 -6.13
N GLY A 140 10.32 -14.18 -7.11
CA GLY A 140 10.64 -14.43 -8.52
C GLY A 140 12.14 -14.51 -8.86
N ASN A 141 13.02 -14.22 -7.89
CA ASN A 141 14.48 -14.27 -8.03
C ASN A 141 15.11 -15.54 -7.39
N ARG A 142 14.29 -16.50 -6.95
CA ARG A 142 14.70 -17.83 -6.46
C ARG A 142 14.46 -18.90 -7.50
#